data_AF-A0A9P6X6G4-F1
#
_entry.id   AF-A0A9P6X6G4-F1
#
_cell.length_a   1.000
_cell.length_b   1.000
_cell.length_c   1.000
_cell.angle_alpha   90.00
_cell.angle_beta   90.00
_cell.angle_gamma   90.00
#
_symmetry.space_group_name_H-M   'P 1'
#
loop_
_entity.id
_entity.type
_entity.pdbx_description
1 polymer ?
#
loop_
_entity_poly.entity_id
_entity_poly.type
_entity_poly.pdbx_seq_one_letter_code
_entity_poly.pdbx_strand_id
1 'polypeptide(L)'
;MTQKKELILYGLAAALLAALGSGLAYYLVEDDRKVRRKKTAKRAERSTFGLLSGLEEETRRIRLDVDSVESSIQADCDDKTFEQKKDTLAQASELLLELMAQADAVRPLTLIVGEKDLEATDFERELANQLKDKKRVVMDAIHELLHRLTVCDEKMKREAEKRKEAREEKARMEERRRREKEEEEEKSRRERELRRQREEEERLARDPTEIGNIEVFDEEEEARMARSIEEIEIENQVEVNRAYMVQAETELIELNED
;
A
#
# COMPACT_ATOMS: atom_id res chain seq x y z
N MET A 1 -1.15 -74.09 67.83
CA MET A 1 -2.07 -73.00 67.42
C MET A 1 -1.40 -71.62 67.33
N THR A 2 -0.21 -71.42 67.88
CA THR A 2 0.51 -70.13 67.93
C THR A 2 1.09 -69.69 66.56
N GLN A 3 1.68 -70.61 65.79
CA GLN A 3 2.30 -70.28 64.49
C GLN A 3 1.35 -69.66 63.45
N LYS A 4 0.08 -70.10 63.40
CA LYS A 4 -0.91 -69.53 62.47
C LYS A 4 -1.27 -68.08 62.84
N LYS A 5 -1.26 -67.74 64.14
CA LYS A 5 -1.55 -66.39 64.61
C LYS A 5 -0.38 -65.44 64.30
N GLU A 6 0.85 -65.91 64.43
CA GLU A 6 2.05 -65.14 64.06
C GLU A 6 2.11 -64.85 62.56
N LEU A 7 1.83 -65.82 61.69
CA LEU A 7 1.79 -65.62 60.23
C LEU A 7 0.73 -64.58 59.80
N ILE A 8 -0.45 -64.60 60.44
CA ILE A 8 -1.49 -63.59 60.20
C ILE A 8 -1.01 -62.22 60.70
N LEU A 9 -0.35 -62.16 61.86
CA LEU A 9 0.18 -60.92 62.43
C LEU A 9 1.26 -60.29 61.53
N TYR A 10 2.20 -61.10 61.03
CA TYR A 10 3.24 -60.65 60.10
C TYR A 10 2.68 -60.24 58.74
N GLY A 11 1.69 -60.97 58.21
CA GLY A 11 1.01 -60.58 56.97
C GLY A 11 0.27 -59.25 57.09
N LEU A 12 -0.41 -59.03 58.23
CA LEU A 12 -1.15 -57.80 58.50
C LEU A 12 -0.19 -56.61 58.73
N ALA A 13 0.93 -56.84 59.42
CA ALA A 13 1.99 -55.84 59.60
C ALA A 13 2.65 -55.45 58.26
N ALA A 14 2.92 -56.42 57.37
CA ALA A 14 3.47 -56.15 56.05
C ALA A 14 2.50 -55.37 55.16
N ALA A 15 1.20 -55.69 55.20
CA ALA A 15 0.17 -54.97 54.46
C ALA A 15 0.04 -53.50 54.94
N LEU A 16 0.10 -53.26 56.26
CA LEU A 16 0.09 -51.91 56.83
C LEU A 16 1.33 -51.11 56.42
N LEU A 17 2.52 -51.72 56.45
CA LEU A 17 3.75 -51.08 55.96
C LEU A 17 3.69 -50.74 54.47
N ALA A 18 3.16 -51.65 53.64
CA ALA A 18 2.97 -51.41 52.22
C ALA A 18 1.94 -50.30 51.94
N ALA A 19 0.84 -50.26 52.69
CA ALA A 19 -0.17 -49.21 52.59
C ALA A 19 0.38 -47.83 53.01
N LEU A 20 1.14 -47.77 54.12
CA LEU A 20 1.78 -46.54 54.58
C LEU A 20 2.90 -46.08 53.63
N GLY A 21 3.71 -47.02 53.12
CA GLY A 21 4.78 -46.72 52.17
C GLY A 21 4.24 -46.23 50.81
N SER A 22 3.17 -46.86 50.30
CA SER A 22 2.52 -46.42 49.06
C SER A 22 1.78 -45.08 49.23
N GLY A 23 1.15 -44.84 50.39
CA GLY A 23 0.56 -43.54 50.72
C GLY A 23 1.59 -42.41 50.78
N LEU A 24 2.73 -42.62 51.46
CA LEU A 24 3.83 -41.64 51.49
C LEU A 24 4.42 -41.38 50.09
N ALA A 25 4.61 -42.43 49.29
CA ALA A 25 5.07 -42.29 47.91
C ALA A 25 4.07 -41.50 47.06
N TYR A 26 2.76 -41.72 47.24
CA TYR A 26 1.72 -40.96 46.56
C TYR A 26 1.79 -39.47 46.92
N TYR A 27 1.85 -39.12 48.20
CA TYR A 27 1.97 -37.73 48.65
C TYR A 27 3.21 -37.03 48.09
N LEU A 28 4.37 -37.71 48.10
CA LEU A 28 5.60 -37.17 47.51
C LEU A 28 5.47 -36.92 46.01
N VAL A 29 4.86 -37.85 45.27
CA VAL A 29 4.62 -37.69 43.83
C VAL A 29 3.64 -36.55 43.56
N GLU A 30 2.62 -36.37 44.39
CA GLU A 30 1.62 -35.32 44.23
C GLU A 30 2.19 -33.92 44.50
N ASP A 31 3.02 -33.77 45.53
CA ASP A 31 3.75 -32.53 45.78
C ASP A 31 4.75 -32.21 44.67
N ASP A 32 5.47 -33.21 44.17
CA ASP A 32 6.41 -33.03 43.06
C ASP A 32 5.66 -32.61 41.77
N ARG A 33 4.44 -33.15 41.53
CA ARG A 33 3.54 -32.71 40.45
C ARG A 33 3.10 -31.26 40.62
N LYS A 34 2.69 -30.83 41.82
CA LYS A 34 2.29 -29.43 42.10
C LYS A 34 3.45 -28.47 41.86
N VAL A 35 4.65 -28.80 42.33
CA VAL A 35 5.85 -27.97 42.13
C VAL A 35 6.21 -27.88 40.65
N ARG A 36 6.16 -29.00 39.91
CA ARG A 36 6.40 -29.01 38.46
C ARG A 36 5.36 -28.16 37.73
N ARG A 37 4.08 -28.32 38.03
CA ARG A 37 2.97 -27.52 37.45
C ARG A 37 3.17 -26.03 37.68
N LYS A 38 3.54 -25.62 38.89
CA LYS A 38 3.84 -24.22 39.20
C LYS A 38 5.04 -23.68 38.41
N LYS A 39 6.10 -24.48 38.26
CA LYS A 39 7.29 -24.12 37.48
C LYS A 39 6.98 -24.00 35.98
N THR A 40 6.17 -24.89 35.43
CA THR A 40 5.75 -24.82 34.01
C THR A 40 4.86 -23.61 33.76
N ALA A 41 3.86 -23.38 34.63
CA ALA A 41 2.99 -22.22 34.57
C ALA A 41 3.79 -20.90 34.59
N LYS A 42 4.76 -20.76 35.50
CA LYS A 42 5.64 -19.57 35.55
C LYS A 42 6.54 -19.42 34.33
N ARG A 43 7.00 -20.53 33.73
CA ARG A 43 7.82 -20.45 32.51
C ARG A 43 6.98 -20.01 31.32
N ALA A 44 5.79 -20.58 31.18
CA ALA A 44 4.83 -20.18 30.15
C ALA A 44 4.47 -18.71 30.32
N GLU A 45 4.14 -18.27 31.54
CA GLU A 45 3.83 -16.88 31.83
C GLU A 45 4.98 -15.94 31.45
N ARG A 46 6.21 -16.19 31.90
CA ARG A 46 7.36 -15.34 31.53
C ARG A 46 7.60 -15.30 30.02
N SER A 47 7.47 -16.43 29.34
CA SER A 47 7.63 -16.53 27.89
C SER A 47 6.58 -15.69 27.17
N THR A 48 5.31 -15.87 27.52
CA THR A 48 4.20 -15.12 26.92
C THR A 48 4.23 -13.64 27.27
N PHE A 49 4.61 -13.29 28.49
CA PHE A 49 4.81 -11.90 28.89
C PHE A 49 5.93 -11.24 28.07
N GLY A 50 7.03 -11.96 27.83
CA GLY A 50 8.11 -11.52 26.94
C GLY A 50 7.62 -11.28 25.52
N LEU A 51 6.82 -12.19 24.95
CA LEU A 51 6.20 -12.01 23.63
C LEU A 51 5.31 -10.77 23.59
N LEU A 52 4.40 -10.60 24.56
CA LEU A 52 3.51 -9.44 24.62
C LEU A 52 4.28 -8.12 24.81
N SER A 53 5.39 -8.15 25.55
CA SER A 53 6.26 -6.98 25.72
C SER A 53 6.99 -6.64 24.41
N GLY A 54 7.44 -7.66 23.66
CA GLY A 54 8.01 -7.47 22.33
C GLY A 54 7.00 -6.85 21.35
N LEU A 55 5.76 -7.35 21.33
CA LEU A 55 4.69 -6.78 20.52
C LEU A 55 4.39 -5.32 20.89
N GLU A 56 4.43 -4.98 22.19
CA GLU A 56 4.27 -3.60 22.64
C GLU A 56 5.41 -2.69 22.15
N GLU A 57 6.66 -3.17 22.21
CA GLU A 57 7.82 -2.44 21.70
C GLU A 57 7.73 -2.22 20.19
N GLU A 58 7.34 -3.22 19.42
CA GLU A 58 7.13 -3.10 17.98
C GLU A 58 5.99 -2.14 17.65
N THR A 59 4.85 -2.24 18.35
CA THR A 59 3.73 -1.29 18.23
C THR A 59 4.20 0.14 18.51
N ARG A 60 5.06 0.33 19.51
CA ARG A 60 5.64 1.64 19.84
C ARG A 60 6.58 2.16 18.76
N ARG A 61 7.36 1.29 18.10
CA ARG A 61 8.21 1.70 16.96
C ARG A 61 7.36 2.15 15.78
N ILE A 62 6.36 1.36 15.40
CA ILE A 62 5.43 1.72 14.32
C ILE A 62 4.72 3.04 14.65
N ARG A 63 4.34 3.27 15.92
CA ARG A 63 3.77 4.54 16.35
C ARG A 63 4.68 5.73 16.04
N LEU A 64 5.99 5.63 16.27
CA LEU A 64 6.93 6.71 15.96
C LEU A 64 6.99 7.00 14.45
N ASP A 65 6.95 5.96 13.62
CA ASP A 65 6.93 6.11 12.16
C ASP A 65 5.64 6.79 11.70
N VAL A 66 4.48 6.36 12.24
CA VAL A 66 3.17 6.97 11.98
C VAL A 66 3.14 8.43 12.45
N ASP A 67 3.64 8.73 13.64
CA ASP A 67 3.68 10.10 14.18
C ASP A 67 4.56 11.03 13.30
N SER A 68 5.69 10.51 12.81
CA SER A 68 6.59 11.21 11.88
C SER A 68 5.91 11.54 10.56
N VAL A 69 5.23 10.54 9.95
CA VAL A 69 4.50 10.77 8.70
C VAL A 69 3.31 11.70 8.94
N GLU A 70 2.48 11.46 9.96
CA GLU A 70 1.27 12.25 10.25
C GLU A 70 1.56 13.75 10.38
N SER A 71 2.64 14.09 11.09
CA SER A 71 3.04 15.49 11.30
C SER A 71 3.48 16.20 10.00
N SER A 72 3.83 15.44 8.96
CA SER A 72 4.41 15.95 7.72
C SER A 72 3.59 15.65 6.46
N ILE A 73 2.38 15.10 6.57
CA ILE A 73 1.51 14.77 5.41
C ILE A 73 1.26 15.98 4.52
N GLN A 74 0.92 17.13 5.12
CA GLN A 74 0.57 18.37 4.42
C GLN A 74 1.78 19.27 4.13
N ALA A 75 2.98 18.84 4.51
CA ALA A 75 4.18 19.63 4.25
C ALA A 75 4.53 19.56 2.76
N ASP A 76 4.95 20.70 2.21
CA ASP A 76 5.51 20.77 0.86
C ASP A 76 6.73 19.83 0.77
N CYS A 77 6.63 18.81 -0.08
CA CYS A 77 7.72 17.87 -0.34
C CYS A 77 7.68 17.42 -1.79
N ASP A 78 8.80 16.88 -2.28
CA ASP A 78 8.84 16.28 -3.61
C ASP A 78 7.94 15.04 -3.69
N ASP A 79 7.65 14.62 -4.91
CA ASP A 79 6.77 13.49 -5.18
C ASP A 79 7.36 12.17 -4.67
N LYS A 80 8.69 12.06 -4.69
CA LYS A 80 9.40 10.89 -4.17
C LYS A 80 9.21 10.74 -2.67
N THR A 81 9.38 11.82 -1.90
CA THR A 81 9.15 11.79 -0.44
C THR A 81 7.69 11.58 -0.12
N PHE A 82 6.78 12.11 -0.93
CA PHE A 82 5.35 11.88 -0.75
C PHE A 82 4.95 10.42 -0.94
N GLU A 83 5.44 9.76 -2.00
CA GLU A 83 5.23 8.32 -2.19
C GLU A 83 5.90 7.50 -1.08
N GLN A 84 7.11 7.86 -0.63
CA GLN A 84 7.74 7.19 0.52
C GLN A 84 6.89 7.27 1.80
N LYS A 85 6.25 8.41 2.06
CA LYS A 85 5.32 8.56 3.20
C LYS A 85 4.12 7.63 3.07
N LYS A 86 3.58 7.50 1.85
CA LYS A 86 2.46 6.59 1.55
C LYS A 86 2.86 5.13 1.74
N ASP A 87 4.02 4.74 1.22
CA ASP A 87 4.58 3.39 1.40
C ASP A 87 4.82 3.08 2.88
N THR A 88 5.31 4.06 3.64
CA THR A 88 5.52 3.91 5.10
C THR A 88 4.20 3.68 5.83
N LEU A 89 3.14 4.41 5.50
CA LEU A 89 1.82 4.21 6.12
C LEU A 89 1.20 2.87 5.73
N ALA A 90 1.36 2.45 4.47
CA ALA A 90 0.91 1.15 4.00
C ALA A 90 1.62 0.00 4.73
N GLN A 91 2.96 0.08 4.84
CA GLN A 91 3.77 -0.88 5.58
C GLN A 91 3.39 -0.91 7.06
N ALA A 92 3.17 0.25 7.69
CA ALA A 92 2.72 0.34 9.07
C ALA A 92 1.37 -0.37 9.28
N SER A 93 0.43 -0.21 8.34
CA SER A 93 -0.88 -0.88 8.38
C SER A 93 -0.74 -2.40 8.33
N GLU A 94 0.05 -2.92 7.38
CA GLU A 94 0.30 -4.36 7.25
C GLU A 94 0.94 -4.96 8.51
N LEU A 95 1.99 -4.31 9.03
CA LEU A 95 2.68 -4.76 10.24
C LEU A 95 1.74 -4.77 11.45
N LEU A 96 0.89 -3.76 11.62
CA LEU A 96 -0.06 -3.74 12.74
C LEU A 96 -1.09 -4.84 12.67
N LEU A 97 -1.58 -5.18 11.47
CA LEU A 97 -2.49 -6.31 11.27
C LEU A 97 -1.80 -7.64 11.62
N GLU A 98 -0.52 -7.79 11.30
CA GLU A 98 0.27 -8.96 11.70
C GLU A 98 0.44 -9.03 13.22
N LEU A 99 0.82 -7.92 13.87
CA LEU A 99 0.95 -7.86 15.33
C LEU A 99 -0.38 -8.15 16.04
N MET A 100 -1.49 -7.67 15.48
CA MET A 100 -2.83 -7.95 15.98
C MET A 100 -3.14 -9.45 15.91
N ALA A 101 -2.84 -10.10 14.78
CA ALA A 101 -3.04 -11.53 14.61
C ALA A 101 -2.16 -12.34 15.59
N GLN A 102 -0.92 -11.93 15.80
CA GLN A 102 -0.01 -12.56 16.78
C GLN A 102 -0.53 -12.41 18.21
N ALA A 103 -0.99 -11.21 18.60
CA ALA A 103 -1.61 -10.97 19.89
C ALA A 103 -2.90 -11.77 20.08
N ASP A 104 -3.73 -11.90 19.03
CA ASP A 104 -4.96 -12.68 19.06
C ASP A 104 -4.72 -14.18 19.23
N ALA A 105 -3.66 -14.72 18.63
CA ALA A 105 -3.24 -16.11 18.80
C ALA A 105 -2.86 -16.45 20.25
N VAL A 106 -2.45 -15.47 21.06
CA VAL A 106 -2.16 -15.69 22.48
C VAL A 106 -3.43 -16.05 23.24
N ARG A 107 -3.46 -17.28 23.77
CA ARG A 107 -4.53 -17.82 24.64
C ARG A 107 -3.98 -18.05 26.05
N PRO A 108 -3.98 -17.03 26.93
CA PRO A 108 -3.24 -17.07 28.20
C PRO A 108 -3.54 -18.27 29.10
N LEU A 109 -4.83 -18.62 29.24
CA LEU A 109 -5.23 -19.74 30.10
C LEU A 109 -4.74 -21.08 29.54
N THR A 110 -4.91 -21.30 28.24
CA THR A 110 -4.45 -22.52 27.55
C THR A 110 -2.92 -22.65 27.60
N LEU A 111 -2.18 -21.55 27.47
CA LEU A 111 -0.72 -21.55 27.54
C LEU A 111 -0.19 -21.88 28.94
N ILE A 112 -0.89 -21.46 30.00
CA ILE A 112 -0.48 -21.69 31.38
C ILE A 112 -0.87 -23.09 31.87
N VAL A 113 -2.10 -23.52 31.60
CA VAL A 113 -2.66 -24.79 32.10
C VAL A 113 -2.29 -25.97 31.17
N GLY A 114 -2.05 -25.68 29.89
CA GLY A 114 -1.90 -26.67 28.83
C GLY A 114 -3.25 -27.15 28.29
N GLU A 115 -3.22 -28.00 27.27
CA GLU A 115 -4.41 -28.57 26.61
C GLU A 115 -5.04 -29.75 27.39
N LYS A 116 -4.62 -30.01 28.62
CA LYS A 116 -5.17 -31.10 29.43
C LYS A 116 -6.41 -30.60 30.16
N ASP A 117 -7.45 -31.43 30.23
CA ASP A 117 -8.72 -31.21 30.96
C ASP A 117 -8.55 -31.18 32.50
N LEU A 118 -7.49 -30.55 32.99
CA LEU A 118 -7.26 -30.29 34.40
C LEU A 118 -7.82 -28.91 34.72
N GLU A 119 -8.64 -28.82 35.76
CA GLU A 119 -9.12 -27.53 36.24
C GLU A 119 -7.93 -26.62 36.62
N ALA A 120 -7.99 -25.37 36.16
CA ALA A 120 -7.00 -24.36 36.44
C ALA A 120 -7.01 -24.02 37.93
N THR A 121 -5.83 -24.09 38.56
CA THR A 121 -5.65 -23.65 39.95
C THR A 121 -5.78 -22.12 40.06
N ASP A 122 -6.10 -21.61 41.24
CA ASP A 122 -6.24 -20.15 41.46
C ASP A 122 -4.97 -19.39 41.07
N PHE A 123 -3.80 -19.96 41.37
CA PHE A 123 -2.51 -19.42 40.96
C PHE A 123 -2.36 -19.30 39.44
N GLU A 124 -2.79 -20.32 38.67
CA GLU A 124 -2.73 -20.28 37.21
C GLU A 124 -3.75 -19.32 36.61
N ARG A 125 -4.93 -19.20 37.23
CA ARG A 125 -5.94 -18.21 36.84
C ARG A 125 -5.42 -16.78 37.05
N GLU A 126 -4.73 -16.53 38.16
CA GLU A 126 -4.10 -15.24 38.44
C GLU A 126 -3.06 -14.87 37.38
N LEU A 127 -2.13 -15.77 37.07
CA LEU A 127 -1.15 -15.56 36.00
C LEU A 127 -1.82 -15.34 34.64
N ALA A 128 -2.87 -16.11 34.33
CA ALA A 128 -3.60 -15.96 33.08
C ALA A 128 -4.32 -14.63 32.98
N ASN A 129 -4.85 -14.10 34.09
CA ASN A 129 -5.48 -12.79 34.14
C ASN A 129 -4.46 -11.67 33.93
N GLN A 130 -3.28 -11.75 34.55
CA GLN A 130 -2.20 -10.78 34.31
C GLN A 130 -1.81 -10.71 32.82
N LEU A 131 -1.68 -11.86 32.16
CA LEU A 131 -1.42 -11.92 30.73
C LEU A 131 -2.60 -11.42 29.87
N LYS A 132 -3.85 -11.65 30.28
CA LYS A 132 -5.04 -11.11 29.60
C LYS A 132 -5.06 -9.58 29.67
N ASP A 133 -4.79 -9.01 30.84
CA ASP A 133 -4.74 -7.56 31.02
C ASP A 133 -3.63 -6.95 30.15
N LYS A 134 -2.45 -7.57 30.14
CA LYS A 134 -1.34 -7.14 29.27
C LYS A 134 -1.70 -7.25 27.78
N LYS A 135 -2.29 -8.38 27.35
CA LYS A 135 -2.77 -8.58 25.97
C LYS A 135 -3.77 -7.51 25.58
N ARG A 136 -4.72 -7.19 26.46
CA ARG A 136 -5.73 -6.16 26.22
C ARG A 136 -5.08 -4.80 25.97
N VAL A 137 -4.12 -4.41 26.80
CA VAL A 137 -3.38 -3.13 26.62
C VAL A 137 -2.69 -3.08 25.25
N VAL A 138 -2.03 -4.17 24.83
CA VAL A 138 -1.38 -4.24 23.51
C VAL A 138 -2.39 -4.16 22.37
N MET A 139 -3.48 -4.93 22.45
CA MET A 139 -4.55 -4.91 21.44
C MET A 139 -5.20 -3.53 21.32
N ASP A 140 -5.50 -2.89 22.45
CA ASP A 140 -6.09 -1.55 22.48
C ASP A 140 -5.15 -0.53 21.82
N ALA A 141 -3.83 -0.61 22.07
CA ALA A 141 -2.83 0.24 21.44
C ALA A 141 -2.73 0.01 19.92
N ILE A 142 -2.80 -1.24 19.46
CA ILE A 142 -2.79 -1.58 18.03
C ILE A 142 -4.07 -1.05 17.35
N HIS A 143 -5.24 -1.27 17.94
CA HIS A 143 -6.51 -0.75 17.41
C HIS A 143 -6.54 0.78 17.31
N GLU A 144 -6.04 1.47 18.35
CA GLU A 144 -5.91 2.93 18.32
C GLU A 144 -5.04 3.37 17.14
N LEU A 145 -3.90 2.70 16.92
CA LEU A 145 -2.99 3.06 15.84
C LEU A 145 -3.57 2.77 14.45
N LEU A 146 -4.27 1.63 14.28
CA LEU A 146 -5.00 1.31 13.05
C LEU A 146 -6.06 2.37 12.73
N HIS A 147 -6.82 2.83 13.73
CA HIS A 147 -7.79 3.91 13.53
C HIS A 147 -7.11 5.23 13.14
N ARG A 148 -5.95 5.54 13.73
CA ARG A 148 -5.16 6.72 13.34
C ARG A 148 -4.66 6.61 11.90
N LEU A 149 -4.26 5.41 11.46
CA LEU A 149 -3.84 5.17 10.07
C LEU A 149 -4.97 5.42 9.07
N THR A 150 -6.22 5.02 9.36
CA THR A 150 -7.33 5.32 8.45
C THR A 150 -7.52 6.82 8.26
N VAL A 151 -7.34 7.61 9.32
CA VAL A 151 -7.37 9.08 9.25
C VAL A 151 -6.19 9.63 8.45
N CYS A 152 -4.99 9.07 8.63
CA CYS A 152 -3.81 9.46 7.85
C CYS A 152 -3.96 9.14 6.36
N ASP A 153 -4.53 7.98 6.02
CA ASP A 153 -4.83 7.58 4.64
C ASP A 153 -5.80 8.54 3.97
N GLU A 154 -6.85 8.97 4.67
CA GLU A 154 -7.76 10.00 4.14
C GLU A 154 -7.05 11.33 3.90
N LYS A 155 -6.19 11.76 4.84
CA LYS A 155 -5.39 12.98 4.66
C LYS A 155 -4.44 12.85 3.46
N MET A 156 -3.78 11.71 3.30
CA MET A 156 -2.89 11.43 2.17
C MET A 156 -3.63 11.42 0.84
N LYS A 157 -4.84 10.84 0.76
CA LYS A 157 -5.66 10.85 -0.45
C LYS A 157 -6.03 12.27 -0.88
N ARG A 158 -6.49 13.10 0.05
CA ARG A 158 -6.81 14.52 -0.23
C ARG A 158 -5.59 15.30 -0.70
N GLU A 159 -4.43 15.04 -0.12
CA GLU A 159 -3.19 15.71 -0.51
C GLU A 159 -2.68 15.24 -1.88
N ALA A 160 -2.84 13.96 -2.19
CA ALA A 160 -2.54 13.40 -3.51
C ALA A 160 -3.42 14.03 -4.61
N GLU A 161 -4.71 14.21 -4.35
CA GLU A 161 -5.64 14.89 -5.25
C GLU A 161 -5.22 16.34 -5.52
N LYS A 162 -4.93 17.12 -4.47
CA LYS A 162 -4.43 18.50 -4.61
C LYS A 162 -3.13 18.57 -5.42
N ARG A 163 -2.20 17.64 -5.18
CA ARG A 163 -0.94 17.57 -5.94
C ARG A 163 -1.19 17.26 -7.41
N LYS A 164 -2.16 16.37 -7.71
CA LYS A 164 -2.57 16.06 -9.08
C LYS A 164 -3.17 17.29 -9.77
N GLU A 165 -4.11 17.97 -9.13
CA GLU A 165 -4.72 19.20 -9.65
C GLU A 165 -3.67 20.29 -9.92
N ALA A 166 -2.73 20.49 -8.98
CA ALA A 166 -1.64 21.45 -9.16
C ALA A 166 -0.72 21.09 -10.33
N ARG A 167 -0.49 19.81 -10.63
CA ARG A 167 0.28 19.38 -11.82
C ARG A 167 -0.51 19.63 -13.10
N GLU A 168 -1.79 19.33 -13.12
CA GLU A 168 -2.66 19.58 -14.27
C GLU A 168 -2.77 21.08 -14.58
N GLU A 169 -2.93 21.92 -13.54
CA GLU A 169 -2.96 23.37 -13.71
C GLU A 169 -1.62 23.91 -14.22
N LYS A 170 -0.49 23.44 -13.69
CA LYS A 170 0.84 23.78 -14.21
C LYS A 170 1.02 23.39 -15.67
N ALA A 171 0.55 22.19 -16.05
CA ALA A 171 0.61 21.72 -17.44
C ALA A 171 -0.24 22.60 -18.37
N ARG A 172 -1.48 22.94 -17.98
CA ARG A 172 -2.35 23.85 -18.74
C ARG A 172 -1.73 25.24 -18.90
N MET A 173 -1.13 25.76 -17.83
CA MET A 173 -0.44 27.06 -17.86
C MET A 173 0.80 27.03 -18.76
N GLU A 174 1.57 25.93 -18.75
CA GLU A 174 2.71 25.77 -19.64
C GLU A 174 2.28 25.65 -21.11
N GLU A 175 1.25 24.87 -21.41
CA GLU A 175 0.69 24.72 -22.75
C GLU A 175 0.15 26.05 -23.29
N ARG A 176 -0.58 26.80 -22.46
CA ARG A 176 -1.05 28.15 -22.81
C ARG A 176 0.12 29.07 -23.14
N ARG A 177 1.19 29.05 -22.35
CA ARG A 177 2.41 29.83 -22.61
C ARG A 177 3.14 29.40 -23.88
N ARG A 178 3.06 28.13 -24.28
CA ARG A 178 3.62 27.66 -25.56
C ARG A 178 2.80 28.20 -26.73
N ARG A 179 1.47 28.09 -26.67
CA ARG A 179 0.56 28.64 -27.69
C ARG A 179 0.72 30.14 -27.86
N GLU A 180 0.79 30.89 -26.75
CA GLU A 180 1.00 32.35 -26.81
C GLU A 180 2.33 32.71 -27.50
N LYS A 181 3.40 31.94 -27.26
CA LYS A 181 4.69 32.12 -27.95
C LYS A 181 4.62 31.77 -29.43
N GLU A 182 3.97 30.66 -29.78
CA GLU A 182 3.78 30.23 -31.17
C GLU A 182 2.96 31.25 -31.98
N GLU A 183 1.87 31.76 -31.41
CA GLU A 183 1.06 32.82 -32.02
C GLU A 183 1.84 34.14 -32.19
N GLU A 184 2.68 34.51 -31.23
CA GLU A 184 3.51 35.72 -31.31
C GLU A 184 4.61 35.57 -32.38
N GLU A 185 5.24 34.41 -32.46
CA GLU A 185 6.20 34.09 -33.53
C GLU A 185 5.53 34.08 -34.91
N GLU A 186 4.33 33.51 -35.03
CA GLU A 186 3.58 33.48 -36.28
C GLU A 186 3.14 34.88 -36.72
N LYS A 187 2.63 35.71 -35.80
CA LYS A 187 2.31 37.12 -36.08
C LYS A 187 3.55 37.90 -36.53
N SER A 188 4.70 37.67 -35.89
CA SER A 188 5.98 38.28 -36.27
C SER A 188 6.42 37.85 -37.67
N ARG A 189 6.23 36.57 -38.04
CA ARG A 189 6.51 36.07 -39.40
C ARG A 189 5.59 36.71 -40.43
N ARG A 190 4.27 36.71 -40.19
CA ARG A 190 3.29 37.32 -41.08
C ARG A 190 3.52 38.83 -41.25
N GLU A 191 3.88 39.55 -40.19
CA GLU A 191 4.22 40.97 -40.27
C GLU A 191 5.49 41.20 -41.10
N ARG A 192 6.53 40.37 -40.95
CA ARG A 192 7.75 40.44 -41.78
C ARG A 192 7.46 40.14 -43.25
N GLU A 193 6.61 39.16 -43.55
CA GLU A 193 6.19 38.84 -44.92
C GLU A 193 5.37 39.98 -45.54
N LEU A 194 4.41 40.54 -44.79
CA LEU A 194 3.64 41.71 -45.24
C LEU A 194 4.53 42.93 -45.48
N ARG A 195 5.57 43.14 -44.65
CA ARG A 195 6.56 44.20 -44.89
C ARG A 195 7.35 43.96 -46.17
N ARG A 196 7.80 42.72 -46.42
CA ARG A 196 8.49 42.36 -47.66
C ARG A 196 7.61 42.56 -48.89
N GLN A 197 6.36 42.12 -48.84
CA GLN A 197 5.40 42.31 -49.94
C GLN A 197 5.16 43.79 -50.23
N ARG A 198 4.99 44.63 -49.21
CA ARG A 198 4.86 46.08 -49.39
C ARG A 198 6.11 46.73 -49.96
N GLU A 199 7.29 46.30 -49.52
CA GLU A 199 8.58 46.77 -50.07
C GLU A 199 8.75 46.34 -51.54
N GLU A 200 8.34 45.13 -51.92
CA GLU A 200 8.34 44.65 -53.31
C GLU A 200 7.33 45.40 -54.19
N GLU A 201 6.11 45.62 -53.71
CA GLU A 201 5.09 46.44 -54.41
C GLU A 201 5.58 47.88 -54.61
N GLU A 202 6.23 48.50 -53.60
CA GLU A 202 6.78 49.85 -53.73
C GLU A 202 7.95 49.91 -54.72
N ARG A 203 8.76 48.85 -54.80
CA ARG A 203 9.82 48.73 -55.83
C ARG A 203 9.23 48.62 -57.24
N LEU A 204 8.23 47.76 -57.44
CA LEU A 204 7.53 47.61 -58.72
C LEU A 204 6.81 48.89 -59.15
N ALA A 205 6.28 49.67 -58.20
CA ALA A 205 5.65 50.95 -58.48
C ALA A 205 6.64 52.08 -58.83
N ARG A 206 7.90 52.00 -58.38
CA ARG A 206 8.96 52.99 -58.69
C ARG A 206 9.67 52.72 -60.02
N ASP A 207 9.76 51.46 -60.46
CA ASP A 207 10.36 51.09 -61.76
C ASP A 207 9.38 50.27 -62.63
N PRO A 208 8.54 50.90 -63.47
CA PRO A 208 7.56 50.20 -64.32
C PRO A 208 8.20 49.42 -65.48
N THR A 209 9.53 49.43 -65.63
CA THR A 209 10.26 48.72 -66.69
C THR A 209 10.77 47.32 -66.29
N GLU A 210 10.56 46.88 -65.06
CA GLU A 210 10.83 45.49 -64.62
C GLU A 210 9.52 44.70 -64.39
N ILE A 211 8.53 44.85 -65.27
CA ILE A 211 7.56 43.76 -65.47
C ILE A 211 8.33 42.67 -66.20
N GLY A 212 9.00 41.81 -65.42
CA GLY A 212 9.51 40.54 -65.91
C GLY A 212 8.38 39.80 -66.64
N ASN A 213 8.74 39.23 -67.79
CA ASN A 213 7.87 38.43 -68.65
C ASN A 213 6.84 37.67 -67.82
N ILE A 214 5.56 38.06 -67.96
CA ILE A 214 4.48 37.11 -67.75
C ILE A 214 4.68 36.09 -68.87
N GLU A 215 5.41 35.02 -68.58
CA GLU A 215 5.38 33.82 -69.41
C GLU A 215 3.91 33.42 -69.47
N VAL A 216 3.30 33.67 -70.61
CA VAL A 216 2.00 33.11 -70.97
C VAL A 216 2.26 31.61 -70.96
N PHE A 217 1.84 30.94 -69.89
CA PHE A 217 1.90 29.48 -69.78
C PHE A 217 1.22 28.91 -71.03
N ASP A 218 1.97 28.13 -71.82
CA ASP A 218 1.40 27.42 -72.96
C ASP A 218 0.29 26.47 -72.43
N GLU A 219 -0.79 26.27 -73.19
CA GLU A 219 -1.98 25.47 -72.79
C GLU A 219 -1.62 24.07 -72.24
N GLU A 220 -0.44 23.55 -72.59
CA GLU A 220 0.11 22.27 -72.13
C GLU A 220 0.57 22.26 -70.66
N GLU A 221 0.93 23.41 -70.11
CA GLU A 221 1.42 23.56 -68.74
C GLU A 221 0.26 23.84 -67.76
N GLU A 222 -0.76 24.60 -68.19
CA GLU A 222 -2.05 24.67 -67.50
C GLU A 222 -2.72 23.28 -67.41
N ALA A 223 -2.68 22.49 -68.49
CA ALA A 223 -3.21 21.12 -68.48
C ALA A 223 -2.42 20.14 -67.61
N ARG A 224 -1.14 20.43 -67.31
CA ARG A 224 -0.33 19.67 -66.36
C ARG A 224 -0.64 20.06 -64.92
N MET A 225 -0.78 21.35 -64.64
CA MET A 225 -1.17 21.83 -63.32
C MET A 225 -2.58 21.36 -62.94
N ALA A 226 -3.54 21.40 -63.87
CA ALA A 226 -4.89 20.88 -63.65
C ALA A 226 -4.89 19.38 -63.30
N ARG A 227 -4.08 18.57 -63.98
CA ARG A 227 -3.91 17.14 -63.67
C ARG A 227 -3.26 16.91 -62.31
N SER A 228 -2.25 17.72 -61.95
CA SER A 228 -1.62 17.64 -60.63
C SER A 228 -2.59 17.98 -59.50
N ILE A 229 -3.49 18.94 -59.70
CA ILE A 229 -4.51 19.30 -58.72
C ILE A 229 -5.51 18.16 -58.55
N GLU A 230 -5.98 17.56 -59.64
CA GLU A 230 -6.89 16.41 -59.61
C GLU A 230 -6.24 15.18 -58.94
N GLU A 231 -4.95 14.96 -59.15
CA GLU A 231 -4.19 13.87 -58.52
C GLU A 231 -4.06 14.07 -57.00
N ILE A 232 -3.80 15.30 -56.54
CA ILE A 232 -3.77 15.66 -55.11
C ILE A 232 -5.16 15.51 -54.48
N GLU A 233 -6.22 15.84 -55.21
CA GLU A 233 -7.60 15.73 -54.71
C GLU A 233 -8.01 14.26 -54.53
N ILE A 234 -7.62 13.39 -55.47
CA ILE A 234 -7.81 11.94 -55.37
C ILE A 234 -7.00 11.37 -54.20
N GLU A 235 -5.74 11.77 -54.03
CA GLU A 235 -4.87 11.28 -52.96
C GLU A 235 -5.42 11.65 -51.57
N ASN A 236 -5.85 12.90 -51.39
CA ASN A 236 -6.52 13.34 -50.16
C ASN A 236 -7.81 12.54 -49.89
N GLN A 237 -8.60 12.23 -50.92
CA GLN A 237 -9.84 11.48 -50.74
C GLN A 237 -9.58 10.00 -50.40
N VAL A 238 -8.48 9.43 -50.89
CA VAL A 238 -8.00 8.09 -50.50
C VAL A 238 -7.51 8.09 -49.05
N GLU A 239 -6.76 9.11 -48.61
CA GLU A 239 -6.32 9.22 -47.21
C GLU A 239 -7.49 9.34 -46.23
N VAL A 240 -8.48 10.18 -46.56
CA VAL A 240 -9.70 10.33 -45.75
C VAL A 240 -10.45 9.00 -45.65
N ASN A 241 -10.63 8.28 -46.77
CA ASN A 241 -11.29 6.97 -46.76
C ASN A 241 -10.49 5.92 -45.97
N ARG A 242 -9.14 5.97 -46.02
CA ARG A 242 -8.29 5.07 -45.24
C ARG A 242 -8.41 5.34 -43.75
N ALA A 243 -8.50 6.61 -43.34
CA ALA A 243 -8.73 6.99 -41.95
C ALA A 243 -10.08 6.45 -41.43
N TYR A 244 -11.15 6.56 -42.22
CA TYR A 244 -12.46 6.00 -41.85
C TYR A 244 -12.44 4.47 -41.71
N MET A 245 -11.70 3.75 -42.56
CA MET A 245 -11.58 2.29 -42.46
C MET A 245 -10.81 1.85 -41.20
N VAL A 246 -9.74 2.55 -40.85
CA VAL A 246 -8.97 2.27 -39.62
C VAL A 246 -9.80 2.57 -38.37
N GLN A 247 -10.61 3.62 -38.41
CA GLN A 247 -11.53 3.95 -37.32
C GLN A 247 -12.64 2.90 -37.16
N ALA A 248 -13.18 2.39 -38.28
CA ALA A 248 -14.15 1.29 -38.23
C ALA A 248 -13.54 -0.05 -37.76
N GLU A 249 -12.28 -0.34 -38.12
CA GLU A 249 -11.58 -1.54 -37.63
C GLU A 249 -11.27 -1.46 -36.12
N THR A 250 -10.90 -0.28 -35.61
CA THR A 250 -10.66 -0.07 -34.18
C THR A 250 -11.95 -0.17 -33.36
N GLU A 251 -13.06 0.40 -33.84
CA GLU A 251 -14.38 0.24 -33.20
C GLU A 251 -14.88 -1.22 -33.21
N LEU A 252 -14.55 -2.02 -34.24
CA LEU A 252 -14.87 -3.46 -34.31
C LEU A 252 -14.00 -4.33 -33.40
N ILE A 253 -12.78 -3.90 -33.08
CA ILE A 253 -11.91 -4.57 -32.11
C ILE A 253 -12.41 -4.29 -30.68
N GLU A 254 -12.78 -3.05 -30.37
CA GLU A 254 -13.33 -2.67 -29.06
C GLU A 254 -14.66 -3.37 -28.75
N LEU A 255 -15.47 -3.70 -29.76
CA LEU A 255 -16.74 -4.44 -29.59
C LEU A 255 -16.58 -5.96 -29.44
N ASN A 256 -15.39 -6.53 -29.66
CA ASN A 256 -15.10 -7.97 -29.53
C ASN A 256 -14.26 -8.32 -28.29
N GLU A 257 -13.87 -7.33 -27.47
CA GLU A 257 -13.10 -7.52 -26.23
C GLU A 257 -13.96 -7.48 -24.94
N ASP A 258 -15.29 -7.37 -25.05
CA ASP A 258 -16.29 -7.64 -23.99
C ASP A 258 -16.90 -9.06 -24.10
#